data_AF-A0A2H1V3V6-F1
#
_entry.id   AF-A0A2H1V3V6-F1
#
_cell.length_a   1.000
_cell.length_b   1.000
_cell.length_c   1.000
_cell.angle_alpha   90.00
_cell.angle_beta   90.00
_cell.angle_gamma   90.00
#
_symmetry.space_group_name_H-M   'P 1'
#
loop_
_entity.id
_entity.type
_entity.pdbx_description
1 polymer ?
#
loop_
_entity_poly.entity_id
_entity_poly.type
_entity_poly.pdbx_seq_one_letter_code
_entity_poly.pdbx_strand_id
1 'polypeptide(L)'
;MKKNRNCQSGWWVVLLTATLAVQVSAEAGVGLYNSKLKQVTTSSTLRWTSLKKESMSNYVVGAESDQGPIYLCRARHEGDMILGQLKPDYTSCAVSGSKSYNIFEVLENIENASLINWIPWFRFHAKPSGGVVVDSSVDSVFIGRMKAPSGFSHYIGRIAYENVIGQLITFDDKNNEIIENSGEILKEIEPVSYKLENVVLHRDTEHVRQSEPEVFEERILKNEDEVAATVTTEIEYGYNYTLSWDYGHGIAIGLNTTIELEDGTLFPQIQWANPYTESRPKLLYKLEKHLEPGTACNVTFRGNLTNRDVQYTATLVTYYKDNDSRSRQMRGQRIENTLEVEAIYGEIYFLANNTLVPTTTTTTTTTTTTTTTPPPETAPPAPEENDVAAMKKPDQPEQMDSSDFNESGEGMTKGSVPKEDIKKSVVGGLGSNPTGSATMKIVTFTLFIPAIILLL
;
A
#
# COMPACT_ATOMS: atom_id res chain seq x y z
N MET A 1 -19.06 -67.38 -19.35
CA MET A 1 -20.02 -66.29 -19.09
C MET A 1 -19.27 -65.05 -18.64
N LYS A 2 -19.39 -63.91 -19.35
CA LYS A 2 -18.86 -62.62 -18.87
C LYS A 2 -19.89 -61.98 -17.94
N LYS A 3 -19.45 -61.33 -16.85
CA LYS A 3 -20.32 -60.54 -15.97
C LYS A 3 -19.63 -59.24 -15.59
N ASN A 4 -19.89 -58.18 -16.35
CA ASN A 4 -19.50 -56.82 -15.97
C ASN A 4 -20.34 -56.38 -14.76
N ARG A 5 -19.73 -55.69 -13.80
CA ARG A 5 -20.43 -54.82 -12.85
C ARG A 5 -19.77 -53.46 -12.83
N ASN A 6 -20.47 -52.46 -13.36
CA ASN A 6 -20.17 -51.06 -13.10
C ASN A 6 -20.56 -50.74 -11.65
N CYS A 7 -19.72 -49.99 -10.95
CA CYS A 7 -20.10 -49.19 -9.78
C CYS A 7 -19.44 -47.80 -9.91
N GLN A 8 -20.12 -46.89 -10.63
CA GLN A 8 -19.84 -45.46 -10.57
C GLN A 8 -20.98 -44.77 -9.80
N SER A 9 -20.84 -44.68 -8.49
CA SER A 9 -21.64 -43.77 -7.65
C SER A 9 -20.95 -43.60 -6.29
N GLY A 10 -20.18 -42.53 -6.10
CA GLY A 10 -19.44 -42.32 -4.84
C GLY A 10 -18.64 -41.03 -4.69
N TRP A 11 -18.57 -40.17 -5.71
CA TRP A 11 -17.74 -38.94 -5.66
C TRP A 11 -18.51 -37.63 -5.40
N TRP A 12 -19.80 -37.57 -5.70
CA TRP A 12 -20.59 -36.33 -5.52
C TRP A 12 -20.93 -36.00 -4.06
N VAL A 13 -20.93 -36.99 -3.16
CA VAL A 13 -21.26 -36.79 -1.73
C VAL A 13 -20.10 -36.18 -0.94
N VAL A 14 -18.85 -36.37 -1.38
CA VAL A 14 -17.66 -35.83 -0.70
C VAL A 14 -17.49 -34.32 -0.93
N LEU A 15 -17.92 -33.82 -2.10
CA LEU A 15 -17.83 -32.38 -2.40
C LEU A 15 -18.83 -31.53 -1.60
N LEU A 16 -19.97 -32.09 -1.19
CA LEU A 16 -21.03 -31.36 -0.48
C LEU A 16 -20.81 -31.26 1.03
N THR A 17 -19.97 -32.14 1.61
CA THR A 17 -19.56 -32.04 3.02
C THR A 17 -18.29 -31.21 3.20
N ALA A 18 -17.42 -31.15 2.19
CA ALA A 18 -16.22 -30.30 2.20
C ALA A 18 -16.53 -28.79 2.16
N THR A 19 -17.66 -28.38 1.57
CA THR A 19 -18.08 -26.96 1.51
C THR A 19 -18.71 -26.43 2.80
N LEU A 20 -19.10 -27.30 3.74
CA LEU A 20 -19.59 -26.92 5.07
C LEU A 20 -18.46 -26.87 6.13
N ALA A 21 -17.23 -27.18 5.75
CA ALA A 21 -16.04 -27.08 6.60
C ALA A 21 -15.28 -25.74 6.45
N VAL A 22 -15.89 -24.74 5.81
CA VAL A 22 -15.50 -23.34 6.07
C VAL A 22 -15.97 -23.03 7.49
N GLN A 23 -15.13 -23.33 8.49
CA GLN A 23 -15.31 -22.76 9.81
C GLN A 23 -15.36 -21.24 9.64
N VAL A 24 -16.50 -20.66 10.03
CA VAL A 24 -16.75 -19.24 9.92
C VAL A 24 -15.88 -18.53 10.96
N SER A 25 -14.65 -18.18 10.57
CA SER A 25 -13.69 -17.41 11.39
C SER A 25 -14.15 -15.96 11.67
N ALA A 26 -15.42 -15.63 11.39
CA ALA A 26 -16.00 -14.32 11.66
C ALA A 26 -16.06 -13.99 13.17
N GLU A 27 -16.05 -15.01 14.04
CA GLU A 27 -16.14 -14.81 15.49
C GLU A 27 -14.84 -14.28 16.13
N ALA A 28 -13.70 -14.34 15.43
CA ALA A 28 -12.43 -13.77 15.92
C ALA A 28 -12.39 -12.23 15.94
N GLY A 29 -13.36 -11.57 15.29
CA GLY A 29 -13.46 -10.11 15.27
C GLY A 29 -13.81 -9.53 16.64
N VAL A 30 -13.13 -8.44 17.02
CA VAL A 30 -13.47 -7.67 18.22
C VAL A 30 -14.47 -6.59 17.85
N GLY A 31 -15.57 -6.49 18.60
CA GLY A 31 -16.55 -5.44 18.40
C GLY A 31 -16.14 -4.12 19.08
N LEU A 32 -16.43 -3.01 18.40
CA LEU A 32 -16.37 -1.64 18.92
C LEU A 32 -17.75 -1.01 18.81
N TYR A 33 -18.21 -0.33 19.86
CA TYR A 33 -19.45 0.45 19.75
C TYR A 33 -19.22 1.75 18.97
N ASN A 34 -20.03 2.00 17.95
CA ASN A 34 -20.06 3.26 17.21
C ASN A 34 -21.24 4.11 17.68
N SER A 35 -20.97 5.23 18.38
CA SER A 35 -22.04 6.04 18.97
C SER A 35 -22.86 6.85 17.97
N LYS A 36 -22.32 7.11 16.76
CA LYS A 36 -23.03 7.81 15.68
C LYS A 36 -24.05 6.88 15.03
N LEU A 37 -23.65 5.64 14.74
CA LEU A 37 -24.48 4.61 14.10
C LEU A 37 -25.35 3.84 15.11
N LYS A 38 -25.04 3.94 16.41
CA LYS A 38 -25.68 3.21 17.52
C LYS A 38 -25.59 1.67 17.39
N GLN A 39 -24.57 1.17 16.71
CA GLN A 39 -24.35 -0.26 16.44
C GLN A 39 -22.92 -0.67 16.82
N VAL A 40 -22.67 -1.98 16.92
CA VAL A 40 -21.31 -2.53 16.98
C VAL A 40 -20.72 -2.63 15.58
N THR A 41 -19.45 -2.29 15.45
CA THR A 41 -18.63 -2.42 14.23
C THR A 41 -17.36 -3.18 14.56
N THR A 42 -16.86 -4.02 13.64
CA THR A 42 -15.64 -4.81 13.87
C THR A 42 -14.39 -3.93 13.85
N SER A 43 -13.50 -4.09 14.83
CA SER A 43 -12.15 -3.51 14.84
C SER A 43 -11.28 -4.14 13.74
N SER A 44 -10.45 -3.32 13.07
CA SER A 44 -9.43 -3.78 12.10
C SER A 44 -8.07 -4.10 12.76
N THR A 45 -7.99 -3.89 14.07
CA THR A 45 -6.77 -3.66 14.85
C THR A 45 -6.76 -4.46 16.16
N LEU A 46 -7.93 -4.87 16.65
CA LEU A 46 -8.12 -5.80 17.76
C LEU A 46 -8.68 -7.14 17.26
N ARG A 47 -8.18 -8.24 17.82
CA ARG A 47 -8.64 -9.60 17.51
C ARG A 47 -8.71 -10.49 18.75
N TRP A 48 -9.68 -11.39 18.79
CA TRP A 48 -9.69 -12.52 19.72
C TRP A 48 -8.91 -13.69 19.10
N THR A 49 -7.88 -14.19 19.80
CA THR A 49 -7.02 -15.25 19.29
C THR A 49 -6.73 -16.31 20.35
N SER A 50 -6.43 -17.54 19.93
CA SER A 50 -5.91 -18.57 20.84
C SER A 50 -4.56 -18.13 21.42
N LEU A 51 -4.28 -18.55 22.66
CA LEU A 51 -3.03 -18.25 23.36
C LEU A 51 -1.79 -18.72 22.57
N LYS A 52 -0.87 -17.80 22.28
CA LYS A 52 0.42 -18.00 21.63
C LYS A 52 1.49 -17.27 22.42
N LYS A 53 2.51 -18.00 22.89
CA LYS A 53 3.59 -17.41 23.70
C LYS A 53 4.38 -16.33 22.97
N GLU A 54 4.52 -16.48 21.65
CA GLU A 54 5.19 -15.51 20.77
C GLU A 54 4.45 -14.17 20.66
N SER A 55 3.13 -14.16 20.86
CA SER A 55 2.28 -12.97 20.73
C SER A 55 2.03 -12.22 22.05
N MET A 56 2.63 -12.64 23.17
CA MET A 56 2.29 -12.09 24.49
C MET A 56 2.52 -10.57 24.62
N SER A 57 3.49 -10.00 23.90
CA SER A 57 3.74 -8.54 23.85
C SER A 57 2.63 -7.73 23.13
N ASN A 58 1.69 -8.41 22.48
CA ASN A 58 0.57 -7.80 21.77
C ASN A 58 -0.75 -7.99 22.53
N TYR A 59 -0.78 -8.73 23.63
CA TYR A 59 -2.01 -8.97 24.38
C TYR A 59 -2.39 -7.78 25.27
N VAL A 60 -3.69 -7.51 25.33
CA VAL A 60 -4.22 -6.37 26.08
C VAL A 60 -4.23 -6.68 27.56
N VAL A 61 -3.39 -5.96 28.31
CA VAL A 61 -3.29 -6.06 29.76
C VAL A 61 -4.53 -5.44 30.40
N GLY A 62 -5.30 -6.27 31.12
CA GLY A 62 -6.46 -5.86 31.89
C GLY A 62 -6.07 -5.32 33.27
N ALA A 63 -5.16 -6.01 33.94
CA ALA A 63 -4.64 -5.68 35.26
C ALA A 63 -3.18 -6.14 35.41
N GLU A 64 -2.53 -5.70 36.49
CA GLU A 64 -1.17 -6.11 36.86
C GLU A 64 -1.20 -6.86 38.20
N SER A 65 -0.22 -7.73 38.42
CA SER A 65 -0.01 -8.45 39.68
C SER A 65 1.47 -8.64 39.96
N ASP A 66 1.83 -8.95 41.21
CA ASP A 66 3.23 -9.22 41.61
C ASP A 66 3.87 -10.39 40.84
N GLN A 67 3.07 -11.25 40.21
CA GLN A 67 3.51 -12.40 39.42
C GLN A 67 3.60 -12.11 37.91
N GLY A 68 3.16 -10.92 37.47
CA GLY A 68 3.13 -10.51 36.06
C GLY A 68 1.77 -9.97 35.61
N PRO A 69 1.64 -9.65 34.31
CA PRO A 69 0.44 -9.07 33.74
C PRO A 69 -0.73 -10.06 33.68
N ILE A 70 -1.94 -9.54 33.85
CA ILE A 70 -3.20 -10.26 33.71
C ILE A 70 -3.86 -9.80 32.40
N TYR A 71 -3.91 -10.70 31.42
CA TYR A 71 -4.47 -10.40 30.10
C TYR A 71 -5.99 -10.59 30.06
N LEU A 72 -6.65 -9.84 29.19
CA LEU A 72 -8.07 -9.99 28.91
C LEU A 72 -8.30 -11.26 28.08
N CYS A 73 -9.15 -12.16 28.57
CA CYS A 73 -9.55 -13.37 27.85
C CYS A 73 -11.07 -13.51 27.79
N ARG A 74 -11.57 -14.35 26.89
CA ARG A 74 -12.98 -14.77 26.88
C ARG A 74 -13.11 -16.26 26.61
N ALA A 75 -14.17 -16.86 27.13
CA ALA A 75 -14.48 -18.28 26.95
C ALA A 75 -15.96 -18.44 26.61
N ARG A 76 -16.30 -19.54 25.91
CA ARG A 76 -17.71 -19.87 25.61
C ARG A 76 -18.34 -20.61 26.79
N HIS A 77 -19.46 -20.12 27.30
CA HIS A 77 -20.25 -20.77 28.35
C HIS A 77 -21.73 -20.78 27.95
N GLU A 78 -22.31 -21.98 27.86
CA GLU A 78 -23.75 -22.19 27.54
C GLU A 78 -24.23 -21.60 26.19
N GLY A 79 -23.29 -21.14 25.36
CA GLY A 79 -23.52 -20.55 24.04
C GLY A 79 -22.83 -19.19 23.92
N ASP A 80 -22.86 -18.43 25.01
CA ASP A 80 -22.41 -17.04 25.08
C ASP A 80 -20.90 -16.91 25.31
N MET A 81 -20.32 -15.80 24.83
CA MET A 81 -18.92 -15.45 25.08
C MET A 81 -18.82 -14.60 26.34
N ILE A 82 -18.20 -15.15 27.40
CA ILE A 82 -18.03 -14.49 28.69
C ILE A 82 -16.59 -14.00 28.88
N LEU A 83 -16.46 -12.78 29.39
CA LEU A 83 -15.15 -12.17 29.72
C LEU A 83 -14.56 -12.84 30.97
N GLY A 84 -13.25 -13.02 30.95
CA GLY A 84 -12.44 -13.50 32.05
C GLY A 84 -11.08 -12.82 32.13
N GLN A 85 -10.27 -13.30 33.07
CA GLN A 85 -8.90 -12.90 33.31
C GLN A 85 -7.96 -14.08 33.10
N LEU A 86 -6.93 -13.89 32.27
CA LEU A 86 -5.85 -14.85 32.10
C LEU A 86 -4.75 -14.49 33.12
N LYS A 87 -4.67 -15.28 34.20
CA LYS A 87 -3.70 -15.07 35.29
C LYS A 87 -2.27 -15.47 34.83
N PRO A 88 -1.20 -15.08 35.56
CA PRO A 88 0.20 -15.25 35.11
C PRO A 88 0.71 -16.70 35.02
N ASP A 89 -0.10 -17.70 35.38
CA ASP A 89 0.14 -19.10 35.06
C ASP A 89 -0.15 -19.41 33.57
N TYR A 90 -0.95 -18.57 32.92
CA TYR A 90 -1.36 -18.63 31.52
C TYR A 90 -2.00 -19.96 31.10
N THR A 91 -2.61 -20.71 32.04
CA THR A 91 -3.19 -22.04 31.75
C THR A 91 -4.68 -22.01 31.41
N SER A 92 -5.43 -21.05 31.98
CA SER A 92 -6.88 -21.03 31.90
C SER A 92 -7.45 -19.61 32.04
N CYS A 93 -8.58 -19.37 31.40
CA CYS A 93 -9.33 -18.12 31.51
C CYS A 93 -10.28 -18.21 32.71
N ALA A 94 -9.92 -17.55 33.82
CA ALA A 94 -10.74 -17.49 35.02
C ALA A 94 -11.87 -16.47 34.83
N VAL A 95 -13.11 -16.88 35.09
CA VAL A 95 -14.29 -16.02 34.96
C VAL A 95 -14.99 -15.87 36.32
N SER A 96 -16.00 -15.00 36.36
CA SER A 96 -16.89 -14.86 37.51
C SER A 96 -17.48 -16.21 38.00
N GLY A 97 -17.68 -16.34 39.32
CA GLY A 97 -18.38 -17.48 39.91
C GLY A 97 -17.53 -18.75 40.05
N SER A 98 -16.22 -18.59 40.26
CA SER A 98 -15.25 -19.67 40.46
C SER A 98 -15.12 -20.69 39.30
N LYS A 99 -15.59 -20.35 38.10
CA LYS A 99 -15.39 -21.16 36.89
C LYS A 99 -14.09 -20.74 36.20
N SER A 100 -13.39 -21.71 35.60
CA SER A 100 -12.25 -21.44 34.73
C SER A 100 -12.29 -22.36 33.51
N TYR A 101 -11.81 -21.87 32.37
CA TYR A 101 -11.88 -22.55 31.08
C TYR A 101 -10.50 -22.73 30.48
N ASN A 102 -10.17 -23.96 30.06
CA ASN A 102 -8.91 -24.28 29.38
C ASN A 102 -8.98 -24.05 27.86
N ILE A 103 -10.19 -23.81 27.33
CA ILE A 103 -10.43 -23.42 25.93
C ILE A 103 -10.96 -21.99 25.97
N PHE A 104 -10.15 -21.04 25.50
CA PHE A 104 -10.40 -19.62 25.59
C PHE A 104 -9.64 -18.86 24.50
N GLU A 105 -10.02 -17.61 24.33
CA GLU A 105 -9.36 -16.64 23.45
C GLU A 105 -8.81 -15.48 24.29
N VAL A 106 -7.76 -14.84 23.81
CA VAL A 106 -7.10 -13.68 24.44
C VAL A 106 -7.25 -12.48 23.51
N LEU A 107 -7.45 -11.30 24.09
CA LEU A 107 -7.54 -10.06 23.32
C LEU A 107 -6.15 -9.61 22.85
N GLU A 108 -5.95 -9.56 21.55
CA GLU A 108 -4.71 -9.14 20.89
C GLU A 108 -4.90 -7.77 20.22
N ASN A 109 -4.00 -6.84 20.52
CA ASN A 109 -3.75 -5.63 19.74
C ASN A 109 -2.80 -6.00 18.59
N ILE A 110 -3.35 -6.22 17.39
CA ILE A 110 -2.61 -6.75 16.23
C ILE A 110 -1.41 -5.86 15.97
N GLU A 111 -0.20 -6.40 16.13
CA GLU A 111 1.07 -5.67 15.92
C GLU A 111 1.17 -4.34 16.72
N ASN A 112 0.46 -4.26 17.86
CA ASN A 112 0.29 -3.06 18.67
C ASN A 112 -0.27 -1.84 17.91
N ALA A 113 -1.04 -2.08 16.84
CA ALA A 113 -1.45 -1.07 15.88
C ALA A 113 -2.51 -0.06 16.37
N SER A 114 -3.35 -0.43 17.35
CA SER A 114 -4.32 0.49 17.97
C SER A 114 -3.77 1.19 19.21
N LEU A 115 -4.24 2.42 19.45
CA LEU A 115 -4.15 3.06 20.76
C LEU A 115 -5.37 2.65 21.59
N ILE A 116 -5.14 1.85 22.63
CA ILE A 116 -6.19 1.40 23.55
C ILE A 116 -5.97 2.08 24.90
N ASN A 117 -6.97 2.81 25.37
CA ASN A 117 -6.94 3.50 26.65
C ASN A 117 -8.07 3.02 27.56
N TRP A 118 -7.78 2.93 28.85
CA TRP A 118 -8.78 2.85 29.90
C TRP A 118 -9.26 4.27 30.21
N ILE A 119 -10.55 4.53 30.03
CA ILE A 119 -11.14 5.86 30.29
C ILE A 119 -12.10 5.81 31.48
N PRO A 120 -12.21 6.88 32.29
CA PRO A 120 -13.13 6.91 33.42
C PRO A 120 -14.58 6.65 33.01
N TRP A 121 -15.22 5.75 33.75
CA TRP A 121 -16.60 5.33 33.53
C TRP A 121 -17.42 5.45 34.81
N PHE A 122 -18.67 5.88 34.67
CA PHE A 122 -19.65 5.97 35.75
C PHE A 122 -21.01 5.48 35.24
N ARG A 123 -21.85 5.00 36.16
CA ARG A 123 -23.19 4.44 35.93
C ARG A 123 -24.10 5.18 34.94
N PHE A 124 -23.98 6.51 34.84
CA PHE A 124 -24.80 7.37 33.97
C PHE A 124 -24.07 7.90 32.73
N HIS A 125 -22.83 7.45 32.47
CA HIS A 125 -22.15 7.75 31.21
C HIS A 125 -22.82 6.99 30.06
N ALA A 126 -22.99 7.67 28.91
CA ALA A 126 -23.43 7.02 27.69
C ALA A 126 -22.36 6.06 27.14
N LYS A 127 -22.80 5.04 26.39
CA LYS A 127 -21.93 4.10 25.68
C LYS A 127 -20.90 4.86 24.83
N PRO A 128 -19.58 4.77 25.11
CA PRO A 128 -18.57 5.56 24.41
C PRO A 128 -18.30 5.00 23.01
N SER A 129 -18.10 5.88 22.02
CA SER A 129 -17.61 5.46 20.71
C SER A 129 -16.19 4.90 20.83
N GLY A 130 -15.93 3.76 20.19
CA GLY A 130 -14.69 2.98 20.35
C GLY A 130 -14.67 2.11 21.61
N GLY A 131 -15.75 2.06 22.40
CA GLY A 131 -15.85 1.17 23.56
C GLY A 131 -15.79 -0.30 23.12
N VAL A 132 -14.84 -1.06 23.66
CA VAL A 132 -14.58 -2.46 23.26
C VAL A 132 -15.62 -3.38 23.90
N VAL A 133 -16.24 -4.24 23.08
CA VAL A 133 -17.23 -5.22 23.55
C VAL A 133 -16.67 -6.64 23.56
N VAL A 134 -17.14 -7.44 24.52
CA VAL A 134 -16.75 -8.85 24.72
C VAL A 134 -17.23 -9.74 23.56
N ASP A 135 -18.42 -9.42 23.07
CA ASP A 135 -19.11 -10.10 21.98
C ASP A 135 -19.83 -9.08 21.10
N SER A 136 -20.03 -9.42 19.82
CA SER A 136 -20.63 -8.56 18.80
C SER A 136 -22.17 -8.67 18.72
N SER A 137 -22.80 -9.37 19.67
CA SER A 137 -24.25 -9.48 19.82
C SER A 137 -24.92 -8.14 20.17
N VAL A 138 -26.25 -8.07 20.01
CA VAL A 138 -27.05 -6.84 20.17
C VAL A 138 -27.05 -6.34 21.62
N ASP A 139 -27.02 -7.26 22.59
CA ASP A 139 -26.90 -6.99 24.03
C ASP A 139 -25.43 -6.79 24.44
N SER A 140 -24.69 -6.02 23.63
CA SER A 140 -23.24 -5.95 23.68
C SER A 140 -22.73 -5.48 25.05
N VAL A 141 -21.98 -6.37 25.71
CA VAL A 141 -21.37 -6.09 27.02
C VAL A 141 -19.96 -5.54 26.81
N PHE A 142 -19.65 -4.42 27.46
CA PHE A 142 -18.36 -3.74 27.32
C PHE A 142 -17.33 -4.28 28.29
N ILE A 143 -16.05 -4.21 27.91
CA ILE A 143 -14.93 -4.53 28.80
C ILE A 143 -14.71 -3.35 29.76
N GLY A 144 -14.71 -3.63 31.05
CA GLY A 144 -14.44 -2.65 32.10
C GLY A 144 -13.48 -3.19 33.17
N ARG A 145 -13.08 -2.33 34.09
CA ARG A 145 -12.36 -2.71 35.30
C ARG A 145 -12.59 -1.69 36.41
N MET A 146 -12.32 -2.07 37.66
CA MET A 146 -12.19 -1.12 38.76
C MET A 146 -10.83 -1.24 39.43
N LYS A 147 -10.37 -0.19 40.14
CA LYS A 147 -9.16 -0.27 40.95
C LYS A 147 -9.36 -1.27 42.08
N ALA A 148 -8.45 -2.22 42.21
CA ALA A 148 -8.53 -3.26 43.23
C ALA A 148 -8.04 -2.72 44.60
N PRO A 149 -8.64 -3.14 45.73
CA PRO A 149 -8.17 -2.81 47.07
C PRO A 149 -6.87 -3.53 47.45
N SER A 150 -6.61 -4.73 46.91
CA SER A 150 -5.39 -5.52 47.16
C SER A 150 -5.15 -6.61 46.12
N GLY A 151 -3.90 -7.10 46.04
CA GLY A 151 -3.47 -8.25 45.25
C GLY A 151 -3.21 -7.96 43.77
N PHE A 152 -4.18 -7.36 43.09
CA PHE A 152 -4.05 -6.90 41.70
C PHE A 152 -4.06 -5.36 41.64
N SER A 153 -3.69 -4.77 40.51
CA SER A 153 -3.89 -3.32 40.30
C SER A 153 -5.37 -2.99 40.06
N HIS A 154 -6.09 -3.88 39.36
CA HIS A 154 -7.49 -3.74 38.98
C HIS A 154 -8.22 -5.08 39.02
N TYR A 155 -9.53 -5.05 39.30
CA TYR A 155 -10.43 -6.16 39.06
C TYR A 155 -11.09 -5.97 37.70
N ILE A 156 -10.88 -6.94 36.80
CA ILE A 156 -11.45 -6.95 35.46
C ILE A 156 -12.95 -7.28 35.57
N GLY A 157 -13.75 -6.72 34.68
CA GLY A 157 -15.19 -6.89 34.70
C GLY A 157 -15.88 -6.48 33.42
N ARG A 158 -17.20 -6.56 33.45
CA ARG A 158 -18.07 -6.33 32.31
C ARG A 158 -19.06 -5.21 32.63
N ILE A 159 -19.29 -4.32 31.68
CA ILE A 159 -20.27 -3.23 31.81
C ILE A 159 -21.47 -3.57 30.92
N ALA A 160 -22.57 -3.97 31.55
CA ALA A 160 -23.86 -4.14 30.90
C ALA A 160 -24.64 -2.83 30.93
N TYR A 161 -25.45 -2.54 29.92
CA TYR A 161 -26.26 -1.31 29.83
C TYR A 161 -27.74 -1.62 29.73
N GLU A 162 -28.49 -1.30 30.78
CA GLU A 162 -29.94 -1.27 30.77
C GLU A 162 -30.41 0.12 30.34
N ASN A 163 -30.82 0.25 29.07
CA ASN A 163 -31.14 1.51 28.42
C ASN A 163 -29.96 2.50 28.41
N VAL A 164 -29.94 3.46 29.35
CA VAL A 164 -28.90 4.49 29.53
C VAL A 164 -28.13 4.33 30.84
N ILE A 165 -28.49 3.35 31.67
CA ILE A 165 -27.85 3.09 32.96
C ILE A 165 -26.94 1.88 32.77
N GLY A 166 -25.64 2.08 32.94
CA GLY A 166 -24.67 1.00 32.91
C GLY A 166 -24.37 0.46 34.32
N GLN A 167 -24.07 -0.84 34.41
CA GLN A 167 -23.69 -1.52 35.64
C GLN A 167 -22.36 -2.24 35.40
N LEU A 168 -21.34 -1.90 36.19
CA LEU A 168 -20.06 -2.59 36.18
C LEU A 168 -20.14 -3.79 37.13
N ILE A 169 -19.89 -4.98 36.60
CA ILE A 169 -19.79 -6.23 37.35
C ILE A 169 -18.35 -6.73 37.21
N THR A 170 -17.59 -6.65 38.28
CA THR A 170 -16.19 -7.12 38.38
C THR A 170 -16.11 -8.35 39.26
N PHE A 171 -14.94 -9.00 39.34
CA PHE A 171 -14.73 -10.10 40.26
C PHE A 171 -13.34 -10.04 40.92
N ASP A 172 -13.30 -10.42 42.20
CA ASP A 172 -12.09 -10.32 43.03
C ASP A 172 -11.05 -11.43 42.75
N ASP A 173 -9.98 -11.47 43.55
CA ASP A 173 -8.93 -12.49 43.51
C ASP A 173 -9.47 -13.92 43.69
N LYS A 174 -10.58 -14.05 44.42
CA LYS A 174 -11.32 -15.29 44.75
C LYS A 174 -12.49 -15.57 43.79
N ASN A 175 -12.68 -14.72 42.78
CA ASN A 175 -13.75 -14.76 41.78
C ASN A 175 -15.18 -14.52 42.32
N ASN A 176 -15.33 -13.80 43.44
CA ASN A 176 -16.62 -13.29 43.92
C ASN A 176 -17.05 -12.08 43.08
N GLU A 177 -18.33 -11.98 42.71
CA GLU A 177 -18.85 -10.80 41.99
C GLU A 177 -18.95 -9.56 42.87
N ILE A 178 -18.52 -8.42 42.33
CA ILE A 178 -18.65 -7.10 42.93
C ILE A 178 -19.34 -6.17 41.93
N ILE A 179 -20.45 -5.57 42.35
CA ILE A 179 -21.26 -4.65 41.56
C ILE A 179 -20.87 -3.22 41.92
N GLU A 180 -20.49 -2.43 40.91
CA GLU A 180 -19.92 -1.10 41.07
C GLU A 180 -20.62 -0.02 40.23
N ASN A 181 -20.59 1.21 40.73
CA ASN A 181 -21.19 2.38 40.07
C ASN A 181 -20.17 3.25 39.31
N SER A 182 -18.87 2.94 39.43
CA SER A 182 -17.75 3.66 38.82
C SER A 182 -16.56 2.74 38.56
N GLY A 183 -15.76 3.07 37.56
CA GLY A 183 -14.54 2.34 37.22
C GLY A 183 -13.92 2.91 35.95
N GLU A 184 -13.39 2.04 35.12
CA GLU A 184 -12.84 2.36 33.81
C GLU A 184 -13.47 1.45 32.74
N ILE A 185 -13.63 1.97 31.53
CA ILE A 185 -14.08 1.23 30.35
C ILE A 185 -12.96 1.18 29.32
N LEU A 186 -12.77 0.03 28.69
CA LEU A 186 -11.78 -0.15 27.64
C LEU A 186 -12.26 0.54 26.37
N LYS A 187 -11.44 1.44 25.82
CA LYS A 187 -11.73 2.16 24.59
C LYS A 187 -10.57 2.05 23.61
N GLU A 188 -10.87 1.63 22.40
CA GLU A 188 -10.01 1.85 21.24
C GLU A 188 -10.17 3.29 20.74
N ILE A 189 -9.06 3.96 20.46
CA ILE A 189 -9.02 5.30 19.88
C ILE A 189 -8.74 5.18 18.39
N GLU A 190 -9.72 5.57 17.57
CA GLU A 190 -9.59 5.57 16.11
C GLU A 190 -8.49 6.56 15.67
N PRO A 191 -7.60 6.17 14.74
CA PRO A 191 -6.62 7.07 14.14
C PRO A 191 -7.29 8.07 13.18
N VAL A 192 -6.60 9.19 12.92
CA VAL A 192 -7.09 10.26 12.02
C VAL A 192 -6.33 10.32 10.69
N SER A 193 -5.06 9.92 10.68
CA SER A 193 -4.20 9.90 9.50
C SER A 193 -2.96 9.04 9.75
N TYR A 194 -2.25 8.71 8.67
CA TYR A 194 -1.00 7.96 8.71
C TYR A 194 0.12 8.71 7.98
N LYS A 195 1.37 8.39 8.32
CA LYS A 195 2.55 8.66 7.50
C LYS A 195 3.38 7.38 7.40
N LEU A 196 3.78 6.99 6.18
CA LEU A 196 4.83 6.01 5.97
C LEU A 196 6.14 6.76 5.77
N GLU A 197 7.12 6.49 6.62
CA GLU A 197 8.46 7.07 6.59
C GLU A 197 9.51 6.01 6.28
N ASN A 198 10.61 6.42 5.66
CA ASN A 198 11.76 5.56 5.33
C ASN A 198 11.30 4.30 4.56
N VAL A 199 10.45 4.48 3.54
CA VAL A 199 9.98 3.37 2.72
C VAL A 199 11.14 2.84 1.87
N VAL A 200 11.43 1.55 2.02
CA VAL A 200 12.45 0.82 1.25
C VAL A 200 11.74 -0.21 0.36
N LEU A 201 11.94 -0.11 -0.96
CA LEU A 201 11.38 -1.04 -1.94
C LEU A 201 12.36 -2.19 -2.22
N HIS A 202 11.93 -3.43 -1.98
CA HIS A 202 12.74 -4.62 -2.20
C HIS A 202 12.72 -5.04 -3.68
N ARG A 203 13.57 -4.42 -4.49
CA ARG A 203 13.64 -4.63 -5.96
C ARG A 203 13.93 -6.07 -6.37
N ASP A 204 14.55 -6.86 -5.51
CA ASP A 204 14.74 -8.30 -5.63
C ASP A 204 13.42 -9.11 -5.57
N THR A 205 12.36 -8.51 -5.03
CA THR A 205 11.00 -9.08 -5.00
C THR A 205 10.09 -8.54 -6.12
N GLU A 206 10.60 -7.70 -7.03
CA GLU A 206 9.79 -7.09 -8.09
C GLU A 206 9.30 -8.15 -9.09
N HIS A 207 7.98 -8.23 -9.27
CA HIS A 207 7.32 -9.18 -10.15
C HIS A 207 6.40 -8.48 -11.15
N VAL A 208 6.33 -9.01 -12.37
CA VAL A 208 5.44 -8.53 -13.44
C VAL A 208 4.17 -9.37 -13.44
N ARG A 209 3.06 -8.79 -12.97
CA ARG A 209 1.75 -9.46 -12.89
C ARG A 209 1.07 -9.59 -14.24
N GLN A 210 1.25 -8.58 -15.09
CA GLN A 210 0.56 -8.41 -16.36
C GLN A 210 1.38 -7.46 -17.24
N SER A 211 1.41 -7.73 -18.53
CA SER A 211 2.12 -6.97 -19.55
C SER A 211 1.25 -6.99 -20.80
N GLU A 212 0.69 -5.84 -21.15
CA GLU A 212 -0.20 -5.67 -22.29
C GLU A 212 0.45 -4.77 -23.34
N PRO A 213 1.00 -5.35 -24.43
CA PRO A 213 1.54 -4.58 -25.54
C PRO A 213 0.39 -3.99 -26.38
N GLU A 214 0.41 -2.67 -26.56
CA GLU A 214 -0.57 -1.90 -27.31
C GLU A 214 0.13 -1.08 -28.40
N VAL A 215 -0.41 -1.07 -29.63
CA VAL A 215 0.05 -0.18 -30.70
C VAL A 215 -0.76 1.11 -30.61
N PHE A 216 -0.10 2.24 -30.34
CA PHE A 216 -0.75 3.54 -30.17
C PHE A 216 -0.99 4.23 -31.52
N GLU A 217 0.02 4.27 -32.38
CA GLU A 217 -0.06 4.94 -33.70
C GLU A 217 0.92 4.30 -34.68
N GLU A 218 0.53 4.25 -35.96
CA GLU A 218 1.43 3.96 -37.07
C GLU A 218 1.59 5.22 -37.93
N ARG A 219 2.84 5.54 -38.28
CA ARG A 219 3.18 6.80 -38.96
C ARG A 219 4.23 6.58 -40.03
N ILE A 220 4.19 7.41 -41.07
CA ILE A 220 5.16 7.35 -42.16
C ILE A 220 6.07 8.58 -42.06
N LEU A 221 7.36 8.36 -41.84
CA LEU A 221 8.39 9.38 -42.01
C LEU A 221 8.79 9.37 -43.48
N LYS A 222 8.77 10.52 -44.15
CA LYS A 222 9.10 10.66 -45.57
C LYS A 222 9.96 11.88 -45.82
N ASN A 223 10.96 11.74 -46.68
CA ASN A 223 11.74 12.84 -47.20
C ASN A 223 11.34 13.08 -48.67
N GLU A 224 10.61 14.17 -48.90
CA GLU A 224 10.17 14.61 -50.24
C GLU A 224 11.08 15.72 -50.80
N ASP A 225 12.10 16.14 -50.06
CA ASP A 225 13.07 17.16 -50.48
C ASP A 225 14.18 16.54 -51.35
N GLU A 226 14.89 17.40 -52.09
CA GLU A 226 15.99 17.00 -53.00
C GLU A 226 17.31 16.62 -52.27
N VAL A 227 17.36 16.74 -50.94
CA VAL A 227 18.56 16.55 -50.11
C VAL A 227 18.28 15.61 -48.94
N ALA A 228 19.25 14.76 -48.59
CA ALA A 228 19.16 13.85 -47.45
C ALA A 228 18.97 14.63 -46.14
N ALA A 229 17.98 14.22 -45.33
CA ALA A 229 17.55 14.97 -44.16
C ALA A 229 17.11 14.05 -43.02
N THR A 230 17.24 14.54 -41.77
CA THR A 230 16.65 13.87 -40.61
C THR A 230 15.21 14.33 -40.45
N VAL A 231 14.28 13.49 -40.86
CA VAL A 231 12.85 13.73 -40.72
C VAL A 231 12.46 13.51 -39.27
N THR A 232 11.85 14.53 -38.65
CA THR A 232 11.41 14.50 -37.25
C THR A 232 9.91 14.72 -37.17
N THR A 233 9.24 14.02 -36.25
CA THR A 233 7.83 14.24 -35.92
C THR A 233 7.56 13.78 -34.48
N GLU A 234 6.42 14.15 -33.93
CA GLU A 234 6.06 13.84 -32.54
C GLU A 234 4.73 13.10 -32.50
N ILE A 235 4.64 12.09 -31.63
CA ILE A 235 3.41 11.38 -31.30
C ILE A 235 2.95 11.80 -29.89
N GLU A 236 1.69 12.20 -29.77
CA GLU A 236 1.04 12.47 -28.49
C GLU A 236 0.41 11.16 -27.99
N TYR A 237 0.77 10.73 -26.78
CA TYR A 237 0.19 9.57 -26.12
C TYR A 237 -0.20 9.90 -24.67
N GLY A 238 -0.95 9.00 -24.04
CA GLY A 238 -1.32 9.17 -22.65
C GLY A 238 -1.82 7.86 -22.05
N TYR A 239 -1.67 7.73 -20.73
CA TYR A 239 -2.11 6.55 -20.00
C TYR A 239 -2.61 6.94 -18.61
N ASN A 240 -3.40 6.05 -18.00
CA ASN A 240 -3.83 6.22 -16.62
C ASN A 240 -2.82 5.52 -15.71
N TYR A 241 -2.01 6.33 -15.01
CA TYR A 241 -1.11 5.84 -13.98
C TYR A 241 -1.91 5.41 -12.76
N THR A 242 -1.60 4.24 -12.22
CA THR A 242 -2.19 3.71 -10.99
C THR A 242 -1.11 3.25 -10.03
N LEU A 243 -1.30 3.61 -8.76
CA LEU A 243 -0.42 3.25 -7.65
C LEU A 243 -1.27 2.86 -6.46
N SER A 244 -1.11 1.63 -5.96
CA SER A 244 -1.75 1.17 -4.74
C SER A 244 -0.76 0.58 -3.75
N TRP A 245 -1.13 0.71 -2.48
CA TRP A 245 -0.40 0.19 -1.34
C TRP A 245 -1.36 -0.79 -0.64
N ASP A 246 -0.86 -1.99 -0.37
CA ASP A 246 -1.67 -3.13 0.09
C ASP A 246 -2.30 -2.91 1.47
N TYR A 247 -3.29 -3.73 1.79
CA TYR A 247 -4.07 -3.74 3.03
C TYR A 247 -3.24 -4.24 4.23
N GLY A 248 -2.22 -3.47 4.61
CA GLY A 248 -1.40 -3.75 5.79
C GLY A 248 -2.25 -3.99 7.03
N HIS A 249 -1.94 -5.04 7.80
CA HIS A 249 -2.70 -5.41 8.99
C HIS A 249 -2.72 -4.28 10.02
N GLY A 250 -3.86 -4.05 10.67
CA GLY A 250 -4.00 -3.00 11.68
C GLY A 250 -3.91 -1.58 11.11
N ILE A 251 -4.41 -1.35 9.89
CA ILE A 251 -4.51 -0.01 9.28
C ILE A 251 -5.95 0.20 8.79
N ALA A 252 -6.55 1.33 9.14
CA ALA A 252 -7.89 1.70 8.72
C ALA A 252 -7.90 2.19 7.28
N ILE A 253 -8.78 1.60 6.46
CA ILE A 253 -8.96 1.93 5.05
C ILE A 253 -9.54 3.33 4.91
N GLY A 254 -9.14 4.07 3.86
CA GLY A 254 -9.73 5.36 3.51
C GLY A 254 -9.21 6.57 4.30
N LEU A 255 -8.37 6.38 5.32
CA LEU A 255 -7.71 7.49 6.01
C LEU A 255 -6.60 8.09 5.17
N ASN A 256 -6.37 9.40 5.35
CA ASN A 256 -5.34 10.13 4.62
C ASN A 256 -3.94 9.66 5.04
N THR A 257 -3.11 9.33 4.05
CA THR A 257 -1.74 8.82 4.24
C THR A 257 -0.75 9.60 3.40
N THR A 258 0.32 10.10 4.02
CA THR A 258 1.51 10.61 3.34
C THR A 258 2.59 9.54 3.28
N ILE A 259 3.39 9.49 2.21
CA ILE A 259 4.38 8.44 1.98
C ILE A 259 5.71 9.07 1.55
N GLU A 260 6.78 8.71 2.25
CA GLU A 260 8.15 9.22 2.10
C GLU A 260 9.12 8.05 1.95
N LEU A 261 9.79 7.97 0.80
CA LEU A 261 10.86 7.00 0.51
C LEU A 261 12.12 7.30 1.32
N GLU A 262 12.98 6.30 1.49
CA GLU A 262 14.30 6.46 2.12
C GLU A 262 15.21 7.49 1.42
N ASP A 263 15.00 7.72 0.11
CA ASP A 263 15.69 8.75 -0.67
C ASP A 263 15.11 10.17 -0.51
N GLY A 264 14.09 10.34 0.34
CA GLY A 264 13.38 11.61 0.56
C GLY A 264 12.30 11.93 -0.48
N THR A 265 12.05 11.04 -1.45
CA THR A 265 10.97 11.24 -2.43
C THR A 265 9.60 11.16 -1.77
N LEU A 266 8.82 12.23 -1.91
CA LEU A 266 7.46 12.33 -1.40
C LEU A 266 6.44 11.96 -2.48
N PHE A 267 5.54 11.03 -2.16
CA PHE A 267 4.36 10.77 -2.97
C PHE A 267 3.23 11.76 -2.67
N PRO A 268 2.29 11.99 -3.61
CA PRO A 268 1.04 12.68 -3.31
C PRO A 268 0.29 12.01 -2.15
N GLN A 269 -0.44 12.80 -1.38
CA GLN A 269 -1.28 12.27 -0.29
C GLN A 269 -2.37 11.36 -0.89
N ILE A 270 -2.43 10.13 -0.38
CA ILE A 270 -3.42 9.12 -0.80
C ILE A 270 -4.42 8.85 0.33
N GLN A 271 -5.47 8.09 0.02
CA GLN A 271 -6.28 7.41 1.03
C GLN A 271 -5.82 5.96 1.13
N TRP A 272 -5.61 5.45 2.35
CA TRP A 272 -5.07 4.10 2.54
C TRP A 272 -5.91 3.02 1.88
N ALA A 273 -5.26 2.09 1.18
CA ALA A 273 -5.83 1.01 0.38
C ALA A 273 -6.81 1.43 -0.74
N ASN A 274 -6.98 2.72 -1.01
CA ASN A 274 -7.62 3.22 -2.22
C ASN A 274 -6.54 3.47 -3.29
N PRO A 275 -6.62 2.86 -4.49
CA PRO A 275 -5.64 3.10 -5.55
C PRO A 275 -5.60 4.58 -5.96
N TYR A 276 -4.43 5.20 -5.85
CA TYR A 276 -4.17 6.48 -6.47
C TYR A 276 -4.22 6.31 -7.98
N THR A 277 -4.95 7.18 -8.67
CA THR A 277 -5.08 7.17 -10.13
C THR A 277 -4.84 8.57 -10.67
N GLU A 278 -3.91 8.70 -11.60
CA GLU A 278 -3.56 9.95 -12.28
C GLU A 278 -3.65 9.73 -13.78
N SER A 279 -4.51 10.48 -14.46
CA SER A 279 -4.48 10.49 -15.92
C SER A 279 -3.27 11.33 -16.35
N ARG A 280 -2.37 10.72 -17.14
CA ARG A 280 -1.20 11.38 -17.73
C ARG A 280 -1.44 11.56 -19.24
N PRO A 281 -2.29 12.52 -19.65
CA PRO A 281 -2.50 12.82 -21.05
C PRO A 281 -1.31 13.63 -21.60
N LYS A 282 -1.16 13.63 -22.93
CA LYS A 282 -0.29 14.55 -23.67
C LYS A 282 1.22 14.38 -23.46
N LEU A 283 1.68 13.16 -23.20
CA LEU A 283 3.10 12.83 -23.28
C LEU A 283 3.52 12.86 -24.76
N LEU A 284 4.67 13.45 -25.06
CA LEU A 284 5.20 13.54 -26.43
C LEU A 284 6.37 12.57 -26.59
N TYR A 285 6.32 11.72 -27.63
CA TYR A 285 7.44 10.89 -28.06
C TYR A 285 7.98 11.40 -29.40
N LYS A 286 9.28 11.74 -29.43
CA LYS A 286 9.95 12.22 -30.64
C LYS A 286 10.35 11.04 -31.52
N LEU A 287 9.80 10.98 -32.73
CA LEU A 287 10.27 10.10 -33.80
C LEU A 287 11.28 10.85 -34.66
N GLU A 288 12.40 10.20 -34.98
CA GLU A 288 13.38 10.75 -35.90
C GLU A 288 14.10 9.67 -36.71
N LYS A 289 14.27 9.93 -38.01
CA LYS A 289 15.00 9.04 -38.92
C LYS A 289 15.70 9.85 -40.00
N HIS A 290 16.97 9.52 -40.25
CA HIS A 290 17.68 10.03 -41.42
C HIS A 290 17.20 9.30 -42.68
N LEU A 291 16.80 10.06 -43.70
CA LEU A 291 16.19 9.56 -44.93
C LEU A 291 16.80 10.27 -46.15
N GLU A 292 17.15 9.48 -47.16
CA GLU A 292 17.62 9.96 -48.47
C GLU A 292 16.48 10.61 -49.26
N PRO A 293 16.78 11.47 -50.26
CA PRO A 293 15.78 12.09 -51.13
C PRO A 293 14.79 11.08 -51.73
N GLY A 294 13.50 11.36 -51.65
CA GLY A 294 12.46 10.50 -52.21
C GLY A 294 12.29 9.15 -51.49
N THR A 295 12.71 9.03 -50.23
CA THR A 295 12.54 7.80 -49.42
C THR A 295 11.61 7.99 -48.22
N ALA A 296 11.06 6.89 -47.72
CA ALA A 296 10.19 6.85 -46.56
C ALA A 296 10.43 5.61 -45.70
N CYS A 297 9.98 5.67 -44.45
CA CYS A 297 10.09 4.62 -43.44
C CYS A 297 8.77 4.57 -42.64
N ASN A 298 8.17 3.38 -42.57
CA ASN A 298 7.03 3.15 -41.68
C ASN A 298 7.53 3.03 -40.25
N VAL A 299 6.82 3.65 -39.31
CA VAL A 299 7.14 3.62 -37.88
C VAL A 299 5.92 3.20 -37.10
N THR A 300 6.01 2.07 -36.42
CA THR A 300 4.97 1.59 -35.50
C THR A 300 5.37 2.01 -34.08
N PHE A 301 4.59 2.90 -33.47
CA PHE A 301 4.79 3.33 -32.09
C PHE A 301 3.91 2.48 -31.17
N ARG A 302 4.55 1.75 -30.25
CA ARG A 302 3.87 0.83 -29.33
C ARG A 302 4.29 1.08 -27.89
N GLY A 303 3.38 0.80 -26.98
CA GLY A 303 3.62 0.74 -25.55
C GLY A 303 3.47 -0.67 -25.01
N ASN A 304 3.99 -0.89 -23.81
CA ASN A 304 3.74 -2.07 -23.01
C ASN A 304 3.30 -1.62 -21.61
N LEU A 305 1.99 -1.70 -21.34
CA LEU A 305 1.46 -1.38 -20.03
C LEU A 305 1.74 -2.56 -19.09
N THR A 306 2.63 -2.33 -18.12
CA THR A 306 3.14 -3.35 -17.23
C THR A 306 2.65 -3.09 -15.81
N ASN A 307 1.89 -4.03 -15.24
CA ASN A 307 1.52 -4.01 -13.83
C ASN A 307 2.59 -4.74 -13.03
N ARG A 308 3.27 -4.03 -12.13
CA ARG A 308 4.33 -4.58 -11.28
C ARG A 308 3.92 -4.57 -9.82
N ASP A 309 4.33 -5.59 -9.09
CA ASP A 309 4.26 -5.60 -7.64
C ASP A 309 5.66 -5.72 -7.03
N VAL A 310 5.87 -5.06 -5.90
CA VAL A 310 7.15 -5.06 -5.17
C VAL A 310 6.86 -5.00 -3.67
N GLN A 311 7.58 -5.79 -2.87
CA GLN A 311 7.48 -5.73 -1.42
C GLN A 311 8.21 -4.50 -0.87
N TYR A 312 7.76 -3.99 0.27
CA TYR A 312 8.42 -2.88 0.96
C TYR A 312 8.46 -3.07 2.47
N THR A 313 9.45 -2.44 3.09
CA THR A 313 9.52 -2.16 4.53
C THR A 313 9.36 -0.65 4.76
N ALA A 314 8.70 -0.26 5.85
CA ALA A 314 8.48 1.14 6.20
C ALA A 314 8.27 1.33 7.70
N THR A 315 8.48 2.56 8.17
CA THR A 315 8.01 3.00 9.50
C THR A 315 6.63 3.63 9.35
N LEU A 316 5.60 2.99 9.91
CA LEU A 316 4.24 3.54 9.98
C LEU A 316 4.13 4.43 11.21
N VAL A 317 3.88 5.72 11.01
CA VAL A 317 3.46 6.68 12.04
C VAL A 317 1.95 6.84 11.97
N THR A 318 1.27 6.52 13.07
CA THR A 318 -0.17 6.65 13.24
C THR A 318 -0.48 7.87 14.10
N TYR A 319 -1.29 8.78 13.56
CA TYR A 319 -1.73 9.98 14.27
C TYR A 319 -3.11 9.75 14.90
N TYR A 320 -3.25 10.17 16.15
CA TYR A 320 -4.48 10.09 16.92
C TYR A 320 -4.96 11.51 17.26
N LYS A 321 -6.28 11.70 17.36
CA LYS A 321 -6.81 12.98 17.80
C LYS A 321 -6.52 13.17 19.29
N ASP A 322 -5.99 14.33 19.68
CA ASP A 322 -5.78 14.74 21.07
C ASP A 322 -4.88 13.77 21.89
N ASN A 323 -4.05 12.97 21.22
CA ASN A 323 -3.15 11.96 21.81
C ASN A 323 -1.82 11.91 21.03
N ASP A 324 -0.76 11.38 21.64
CA ASP A 324 0.55 11.22 20.99
C ASP A 324 0.50 10.25 19.80
N SER A 325 1.28 10.54 18.76
CA SER A 325 1.46 9.65 17.62
C SER A 325 2.25 8.39 18.01
N ARG A 326 1.90 7.24 17.45
CA ARG A 326 2.65 5.98 17.65
C ARG A 326 3.34 5.56 16.36
N SER A 327 4.57 5.09 16.45
CA SER A 327 5.31 4.52 15.32
C SER A 327 5.49 3.00 15.48
N ARG A 328 5.49 2.27 14.35
CA ARG A 328 5.84 0.84 14.29
C ARG A 328 6.45 0.49 12.93
N GLN A 329 7.28 -0.55 12.90
CA GLN A 329 7.72 -1.13 11.63
C GLN A 329 6.55 -1.87 10.96
N MET A 330 6.43 -1.74 9.64
CA MET A 330 5.46 -2.46 8.84
C MET A 330 6.10 -3.03 7.58
N ARG A 331 5.41 -4.02 6.99
CA ARG A 331 5.71 -4.57 5.67
C ARG A 331 4.44 -4.58 4.84
N GLY A 332 4.58 -4.51 3.53
CA GLY A 332 3.46 -4.63 2.61
C GLY A 332 3.90 -4.81 1.17
N GLN A 333 2.92 -4.81 0.26
CA GLN A 333 3.13 -4.84 -1.17
C GLN A 333 2.70 -3.50 -1.78
N ARG A 334 3.47 -3.00 -2.74
CA ARG A 334 3.15 -1.84 -3.57
C ARG A 334 2.88 -2.35 -4.99
N ILE A 335 1.75 -1.97 -5.56
CA ILE A 335 1.39 -2.30 -6.94
C ILE A 335 1.39 -1.00 -7.74
N GLU A 336 2.12 -0.99 -8.84
CA GLU A 336 2.29 0.18 -9.71
C GLU A 336 2.14 -0.25 -11.17
N ASN A 337 1.45 0.56 -11.98
CA ASN A 337 1.50 0.39 -13.43
C ASN A 337 2.54 1.33 -14.06
N THR A 338 3.27 0.81 -15.03
CA THR A 338 4.25 1.57 -15.81
C THR A 338 3.99 1.36 -17.29
N LEU A 339 4.06 2.43 -18.07
CA LEU A 339 4.00 2.34 -19.53
C LEU A 339 5.41 2.54 -20.08
N GLU A 340 5.99 1.47 -20.63
CA GLU A 340 7.22 1.56 -21.41
C GLU A 340 6.83 1.74 -22.89
N VAL A 341 7.44 2.70 -23.59
CA VAL A 341 7.11 3.00 -25.00
C VAL A 341 8.34 2.90 -25.91
N GLU A 342 8.13 2.40 -27.12
CA GLU A 342 9.17 2.27 -28.14
C GLU A 342 8.64 2.54 -29.55
N ALA A 343 9.53 3.01 -30.43
CA ALA A 343 9.26 3.23 -31.83
C ALA A 343 10.02 2.20 -32.68
N ILE A 344 9.28 1.36 -33.40
CA ILE A 344 9.84 0.37 -34.32
C ILE A 344 9.87 0.97 -35.72
N TYR A 345 11.08 1.24 -36.20
CA TYR A 345 11.33 1.72 -37.55
C TYR A 345 11.43 0.53 -38.51
N GLY A 346 10.49 0.47 -39.46
CA GLY A 346 10.51 -0.49 -40.56
C GLY A 346 11.59 -0.17 -41.59
N GLU A 347 11.65 -1.00 -42.63
CA GLU A 347 12.61 -0.83 -43.72
C GLU A 347 12.35 0.47 -44.50
N ILE A 348 13.43 1.07 -45.01
CA ILE A 348 13.35 2.29 -45.81
C ILE A 348 12.98 1.89 -47.25
N TYR A 349 12.03 2.58 -47.85
CA TYR A 349 11.57 2.33 -49.22
C TYR A 349 11.51 3.62 -50.05
N PHE A 350 11.64 3.51 -51.37
CA PHE A 350 11.51 4.63 -52.28
C PHE A 350 10.05 5.01 -52.50
N LEU A 351 9.71 6.30 -52.35
CA LEU A 351 8.37 6.84 -52.57
C LEU A 351 7.86 6.64 -54.01
N ALA A 352 8.77 6.59 -54.98
CA ALA A 352 8.43 6.50 -56.41
C ALA A 352 7.86 5.14 -56.83
N ASN A 353 8.21 4.05 -56.14
CA ASN A 353 7.86 2.68 -56.56
C ASN A 353 7.61 1.68 -55.41
N ASN A 354 7.67 2.13 -54.15
CA ASN A 354 7.56 1.30 -52.93
C ASN A 354 8.54 0.11 -52.87
N THR A 355 9.69 0.19 -53.57
CA THR A 355 10.77 -0.81 -53.45
C THR A 355 11.69 -0.44 -52.28
N LEU A 356 12.23 -1.46 -51.62
CA LEU A 356 13.17 -1.29 -50.52
C LEU A 356 14.46 -0.63 -51.00
N VAL A 357 14.98 0.31 -50.21
CA VAL A 357 16.31 0.90 -50.42
C VAL A 357 17.35 -0.19 -50.13
N PRO A 358 18.33 -0.43 -51.01
CA PRO A 358 19.37 -1.43 -50.78
C PRO A 358 20.21 -1.10 -49.53
N THR A 359 19.97 -1.80 -48.43
CA THR A 359 20.74 -1.63 -47.19
C THR A 359 22.12 -2.25 -47.34
N THR A 360 23.17 -1.43 -47.36
CA THR A 360 24.56 -1.90 -47.42
C THR A 360 24.96 -2.51 -46.06
N THR A 361 24.76 -3.82 -45.88
CA THR A 361 25.19 -4.55 -44.68
C THR A 361 26.70 -4.42 -44.50
N THR A 362 27.13 -3.54 -43.61
CA THR A 362 28.55 -3.30 -43.33
C THR A 362 29.04 -4.35 -42.34
N THR A 363 29.63 -5.44 -42.84
CA THR A 363 30.22 -6.49 -42.01
C THR A 363 31.50 -5.97 -41.35
N THR A 364 31.43 -5.61 -40.06
CA THR A 364 32.60 -5.14 -39.31
C THR A 364 33.55 -6.30 -39.01
N THR A 365 34.56 -6.51 -39.88
CA THR A 365 35.61 -7.50 -39.65
C THR A 365 36.58 -7.00 -38.59
N THR A 366 36.42 -7.47 -37.34
CA THR A 366 37.33 -7.16 -36.24
C THR A 366 38.69 -7.83 -36.48
N THR A 367 39.70 -7.04 -36.87
CA THR A 367 41.07 -7.54 -37.08
C THR A 367 41.86 -7.51 -35.77
N THR A 368 42.02 -8.68 -35.14
CA THR A 368 42.79 -8.81 -33.89
C THR A 368 44.30 -8.71 -34.15
N THR A 369 44.92 -7.57 -33.87
CA THR A 369 46.39 -7.41 -33.89
C THR A 369 47.00 -7.91 -32.58
N THR A 370 47.61 -9.10 -32.62
CA THR A 370 48.43 -9.63 -31.50
C THR A 370 49.80 -8.96 -31.47
N THR A 371 49.99 -8.02 -30.55
CA THR A 371 51.31 -7.42 -30.27
C THR A 371 52.08 -8.33 -29.30
N THR A 372 53.10 -9.04 -29.80
CA THR A 372 54.00 -9.85 -28.96
C THR A 372 55.09 -9.00 -28.31
N THR A 373 54.90 -8.66 -27.04
CA THR A 373 55.91 -7.99 -26.20
C THR A 373 57.05 -8.96 -25.87
N PRO A 374 58.34 -8.59 -26.05
CA PRO A 374 59.46 -9.40 -25.60
C PRO A 374 59.56 -9.42 -24.05
N PRO A 375 60.14 -10.48 -23.45
CA PRO A 375 60.25 -10.59 -22.00
C PRO A 375 61.25 -9.57 -21.42
N PRO A 376 61.01 -9.04 -20.20
CA PRO A 376 61.91 -8.09 -19.56
C PRO A 376 63.22 -8.75 -19.09
N GLU A 377 64.32 -8.00 -19.14
CA GLU A 377 65.62 -8.45 -18.61
C GLU A 377 65.62 -8.50 -17.07
N THR A 378 66.24 -9.55 -16.53
CA THR A 378 66.38 -9.80 -15.10
C THR A 378 67.45 -8.89 -14.48
N ALA A 379 67.06 -8.01 -13.56
CA ALA A 379 68.00 -7.26 -12.73
C ALA A 379 68.55 -8.12 -11.56
N PRO A 380 69.79 -7.90 -11.07
CA PRO A 380 70.37 -8.67 -9.97
C PRO A 380 69.71 -8.37 -8.61
N PRO A 381 69.77 -9.29 -7.63
CA PRO A 381 69.21 -9.08 -6.31
C PRO A 381 70.07 -8.14 -5.45
N ALA A 382 69.40 -7.27 -4.68
CA ALA A 382 69.96 -6.51 -3.57
C ALA A 382 69.12 -6.82 -2.31
N PRO A 383 69.71 -6.76 -1.10
CA PRO A 383 69.25 -7.56 0.04
C PRO A 383 68.09 -6.97 0.86
N GLU A 384 67.43 -7.85 1.62
CA GLU A 384 66.48 -7.50 2.69
C GLU A 384 67.14 -6.69 3.81
N GLU A 385 66.40 -5.73 4.38
CA GLU A 385 66.52 -5.37 5.79
C GLU A 385 65.18 -4.86 6.35
N ASN A 386 64.97 -5.02 7.66
CA ASN A 386 63.63 -5.09 8.30
C ASN A 386 63.08 -3.76 8.84
N ASP A 387 61.77 -3.76 9.08
CA ASP A 387 60.98 -3.09 10.14
C ASP A 387 61.36 -1.68 10.68
N VAL A 388 60.34 -0.83 10.84
CA VAL A 388 59.69 -0.51 12.15
C VAL A 388 58.62 0.60 11.95
N ALA A 389 57.54 0.54 12.72
CA ALA A 389 56.41 1.48 12.69
C ALA A 389 56.66 2.84 13.37
N ALA A 390 55.85 3.88 13.05
CA ALA A 390 54.90 4.53 14.00
C ALA A 390 54.43 5.97 13.65
N MET A 391 53.15 6.25 13.98
CA MET A 391 52.56 7.52 14.47
C MET A 391 52.31 8.77 13.57
N LYS A 392 51.03 9.16 13.48
CA LYS A 392 50.37 10.47 13.82
C LYS A 392 51.18 11.78 13.67
N LYS A 393 50.64 12.89 13.15
CA LYS A 393 49.36 13.58 13.46
C LYS A 393 48.99 14.65 12.36
N PRO A 394 47.83 15.35 12.42
CA PRO A 394 47.30 16.22 11.34
C PRO A 394 47.40 17.75 11.58
N ASP A 395 47.14 18.54 10.53
CA ASP A 395 46.47 19.87 10.42
C ASP A 395 46.61 20.31 8.92
N GLN A 396 45.84 21.21 8.27
CA GLN A 396 44.64 22.04 8.55
C GLN A 396 43.86 22.30 7.20
N PRO A 397 42.70 23.00 7.15
CA PRO A 397 41.87 23.15 5.93
C PRO A 397 42.15 24.42 5.10
N GLU A 398 41.82 24.40 3.81
CA GLU A 398 41.76 25.61 2.96
C GLU A 398 40.32 26.00 2.59
N GLN A 399 40.02 27.29 2.71
CA GLN A 399 38.85 27.93 2.12
C GLN A 399 39.16 28.31 0.66
N MET A 400 38.17 28.24 -0.22
CA MET A 400 38.12 29.09 -1.41
C MET A 400 36.75 29.74 -1.51
N ASP A 401 36.77 31.06 -1.64
CA ASP A 401 35.61 31.94 -1.81
C ASP A 401 36.02 33.04 -2.80
N SER A 402 35.18 33.29 -3.81
CA SER A 402 35.27 34.28 -4.90
C SER A 402 34.51 33.74 -6.14
N SER A 403 33.79 34.53 -6.94
CA SER A 403 33.45 35.95 -6.84
C SER A 403 32.27 36.28 -7.78
N ASP A 404 31.60 37.41 -7.53
CA ASP A 404 30.51 37.98 -8.33
C ASP A 404 30.81 38.15 -9.83
N PHE A 405 29.74 38.20 -10.65
CA PHE A 405 29.61 39.20 -11.70
C PHE A 405 28.14 39.51 -12.06
N ASN A 406 27.79 40.80 -11.91
CA ASN A 406 26.83 41.66 -12.63
C ASN A 406 26.17 41.17 -13.94
N GLU A 407 25.09 41.77 -14.49
CA GLU A 407 24.04 42.73 -14.05
C GLU A 407 23.20 43.11 -15.31
N SER A 408 21.92 43.51 -15.17
CA SER A 408 21.04 44.14 -16.19
C SER A 408 20.62 43.29 -17.41
N GLY A 409 19.45 43.51 -18.04
CA GLY A 409 18.41 44.52 -17.78
C GLY A 409 17.11 44.32 -18.59
N GLU A 410 16.19 45.27 -18.40
CA GLU A 410 14.85 45.50 -18.98
C GLU A 410 14.68 45.25 -20.51
N GLY A 411 13.51 45.02 -21.11
CA GLY A 411 12.12 44.93 -20.62
C GLY A 411 11.06 45.05 -21.76
N MET A 412 9.76 45.01 -21.39
CA MET A 412 8.59 45.60 -22.12
C MET A 412 7.84 44.89 -23.32
N THR A 413 6.67 44.32 -22.98
CA THR A 413 5.30 44.51 -23.60
C THR A 413 4.78 43.83 -24.90
N LYS A 414 3.67 43.08 -24.69
CA LYS A 414 2.31 43.11 -25.33
C LYS A 414 1.95 42.38 -26.67
N GLY A 415 0.92 41.51 -26.53
CA GLY A 415 -0.14 41.17 -27.52
C GLY A 415 0.03 39.83 -28.28
N SER A 416 -0.97 39.01 -28.64
CA SER A 416 -2.35 38.69 -28.17
C SER A 416 -3.07 37.75 -29.20
N VAL A 417 -3.38 36.47 -28.85
CA VAL A 417 -4.60 35.65 -29.17
C VAL A 417 -4.98 35.37 -30.67
N PRO A 418 -5.63 34.25 -31.15
CA PRO A 418 -5.80 32.82 -30.74
C PRO A 418 -5.50 31.75 -31.88
N LYS A 419 -6.03 30.51 -31.72
CA LYS A 419 -5.95 29.22 -32.52
C LYS A 419 -6.69 29.24 -33.91
N GLU A 420 -6.61 28.28 -34.85
CA GLU A 420 -6.70 26.78 -34.83
C GLU A 420 -5.98 26.00 -35.99
N ASP A 421 -6.03 24.67 -35.91
CA ASP A 421 -5.48 23.58 -36.77
C ASP A 421 -6.01 23.57 -38.25
N ILE A 422 -5.44 22.88 -39.26
CA ILE A 422 -5.08 21.44 -39.38
C ILE A 422 -3.99 21.16 -40.45
N LYS A 423 -3.05 20.26 -40.12
CA LYS A 423 -2.17 19.41 -40.99
C LYS A 423 -1.58 20.00 -42.29
N LYS A 424 -0.33 20.44 -42.19
CA LYS A 424 0.77 20.19 -43.17
C LYS A 424 2.11 20.46 -42.47
N SER A 425 3.13 19.65 -42.76
CA SER A 425 4.52 20.06 -42.54
C SER A 425 4.89 21.08 -43.62
N VAL A 426 5.28 22.32 -43.24
CA VAL A 426 6.19 23.25 -43.97
C VAL A 426 6.25 24.63 -43.27
N VAL A 427 7.32 25.35 -43.57
CA VAL A 427 7.80 26.64 -43.04
C VAL A 427 6.86 27.85 -43.25
N GLY A 428 6.61 28.58 -42.16
CA GLY A 428 6.41 30.05 -42.01
C GLY A 428 5.58 30.92 -43.00
N GLY A 429 4.61 31.70 -42.47
CA GLY A 429 4.18 32.98 -43.08
C GLY A 429 2.70 33.39 -42.94
N LEU A 430 2.46 34.58 -42.37
CA LEU A 430 1.19 35.33 -42.16
C LEU A 430 -0.06 35.05 -43.04
N GLY A 431 -1.26 35.11 -42.41
CA GLY A 431 -2.28 36.08 -42.85
C GLY A 431 -3.78 35.70 -42.92
N SER A 432 -4.59 36.32 -42.04
CA SER A 432 -6.02 36.71 -42.19
C SER A 432 -7.18 35.71 -41.92
N ASN A 433 -8.24 36.29 -41.31
CA ASN A 433 -9.52 35.74 -40.81
C ASN A 433 -10.65 35.95 -41.87
N PRO A 434 -11.81 35.21 -41.88
CA PRO A 434 -12.90 35.51 -40.91
C PRO A 434 -13.98 34.44 -40.55
N THR A 435 -14.51 34.55 -39.32
CA THR A 435 -15.92 34.37 -38.84
C THR A 435 -16.76 33.12 -39.19
N GLY A 436 -17.33 32.46 -38.15
CA GLY A 436 -18.54 31.61 -38.27
C GLY A 436 -19.00 30.97 -36.95
N SER A 437 -20.26 31.16 -36.52
CA SER A 437 -20.83 30.67 -35.24
C SER A 437 -21.64 29.36 -35.39
N ALA A 438 -21.70 28.48 -34.36
CA ALA A 438 -22.92 27.71 -34.00
C ALA A 438 -22.86 26.88 -32.68
N THR A 439 -23.68 27.28 -31.70
CA THR A 439 -24.53 26.53 -30.70
C THR A 439 -24.49 25.00 -30.45
N MET A 440 -24.72 24.65 -29.15
CA MET A 440 -25.51 23.50 -28.59
C MET A 440 -24.89 22.07 -28.63
N LYS A 441 -25.21 21.06 -27.77
CA LYS A 441 -26.32 20.76 -26.81
C LYS A 441 -25.87 20.07 -25.49
N ILE A 442 -26.83 19.98 -24.55
CA ILE A 442 -26.84 19.21 -23.29
C ILE A 442 -27.11 17.70 -23.55
N VAL A 443 -26.62 16.80 -22.68
CA VAL A 443 -26.98 15.37 -22.63
C VAL A 443 -27.35 14.96 -21.19
N THR A 444 -28.36 14.08 -21.07
CA THR A 444 -29.00 13.66 -19.80
C THR A 444 -28.52 12.27 -19.36
N PHE A 445 -28.34 12.04 -18.06
CA PHE A 445 -28.03 10.71 -17.49
C PHE A 445 -29.29 9.85 -17.26
N THR A 446 -29.18 8.55 -17.53
CA THR A 446 -30.14 7.51 -17.14
C THR A 446 -29.60 6.68 -15.98
N LEU A 447 -30.50 6.20 -15.12
CA LEU A 447 -30.19 5.61 -13.81
C LEU A 447 -30.68 4.15 -13.77
N PHE A 448 -29.81 3.20 -13.40
CA PHE A 448 -30.12 1.78 -13.30
C PHE A 448 -30.57 1.38 -11.89
N ILE A 449 -31.58 0.51 -11.79
CA ILE A 449 -32.03 -0.15 -10.56
C ILE A 449 -32.16 -1.65 -10.84
N PRO A 450 -31.49 -2.54 -10.07
CA PRO A 450 -31.79 -3.97 -10.09
C PRO A 450 -32.81 -4.33 -9.01
N ALA A 451 -33.87 -5.05 -9.39
CA ALA A 451 -34.86 -5.59 -8.46
C ALA A 451 -34.50 -7.02 -8.04
N ILE A 452 -34.48 -7.29 -6.73
CA ILE A 452 -34.27 -8.63 -6.16
C ILE A 452 -35.63 -9.23 -5.80
N ILE A 453 -36.12 -10.17 -6.61
CA ILE A 453 -37.19 -11.11 -6.23
C ILE A 453 -36.91 -12.46 -6.91
N LEU A 454 -36.46 -13.46 -6.13
CA LEU A 454 -36.66 -14.88 -6.42
C LEU A 454 -36.15 -15.73 -5.26
N LEU A 455 -37.06 -16.18 -4.39
CA LEU A 455 -36.95 -17.42 -3.62
C LEU A 455 -38.37 -17.84 -3.20
N LEU A 456 -38.81 -18.95 -3.80
CA LEU A 456 -40.02 -19.72 -3.52
C LEU A 456 -39.60 -21.19 -3.49
#